data_AF-A0A4V6QHD2-F1
#
_entry.id   AF-A0A4V6QHD2-F1
#
_cell.length_a   1.000
_cell.length_b   1.000
_cell.length_c   1.000
_cell.angle_alpha   90.00
_cell.angle_beta   90.00
_cell.angle_gamma   90.00
#
_symmetry.space_group_name_H-M   'P 1'
#
loop_
_entity.id
_entity.type
_entity.pdbx_description
1 polymer ?
#
loop_
_entity_poly.entity_id
_entity_poly.type
_entity_poly.pdbx_seq_one_letter_code
_entity_poly.pdbx_strand_id
1 'polypeptide(L)'
;MGRVGCETGPGTEAVWTFVVGRGFIAALPAGTPSGIILTLAALVTAPQVEAEELVGLLPLGGEQAVEHFAVIVQRTPTDEDGIPVSVIVRGEVSVDVFSVGGSRRFSAGGVRPWLLADFRAVTGFTVGSTGRPVATPNALDSGRPFGLGSVSATTLFWSLADHGQDGTAVPAPALTDDVPADDATIVRAGDPDRPADADTVLARPVEVDALIPGGHADVGPWAPVHSGGPARPAERPFSFRLPNGEEFPLDLPCRLGRRPRPPRIGSSAPVRLIEVASPTSAVSGTHAEIRQEGGSVVVTDLGSTNGTVVVPPRGRRQRLRPGQSLTVLPGTTVHLGDGNIIEILPATGQSPGQ
;
A
#
# COMPACT_ATOMS: atom_id res chain seq x y z
N MET A 1 8.82 20.40 -14.18
CA MET A 1 10.02 19.54 -14.01
C MET A 1 10.77 20.09 -12.82
N GLY A 2 10.97 19.29 -11.78
CA GLY A 2 11.63 19.74 -10.55
C GLY A 2 13.13 20.02 -10.75
N ARG A 3 13.71 20.78 -9.83
CA ARG A 3 15.16 20.97 -9.72
C ARG A 3 15.79 19.65 -9.26
N VAL A 4 16.90 19.26 -9.90
CA VAL A 4 17.73 18.14 -9.46
C VAL A 4 19.11 18.68 -9.08
N GLY A 5 19.58 18.33 -7.88
CA GLY A 5 20.92 18.60 -7.39
C GLY A 5 21.64 17.31 -7.07
N CYS A 6 22.96 17.26 -7.27
CA CYS A 6 23.78 16.12 -6.88
C CYS A 6 25.02 16.59 -6.12
N GLU A 7 25.43 15.81 -5.13
CA GLU A 7 26.60 16.10 -4.31
C GLU A 7 27.44 14.84 -4.14
N THR A 8 28.76 15.02 -4.15
CA THR A 8 29.74 14.05 -3.69
C THR A 8 30.49 14.71 -2.54
N GLY A 9 30.40 14.14 -1.35
CA GLY A 9 31.01 14.73 -0.16
C GLY A 9 32.54 14.85 -0.31
N PRO A 10 33.17 15.86 0.30
CA PRO A 10 34.62 16.06 0.21
C PRO A 10 35.36 14.85 0.80
N GLY A 11 36.24 14.23 0.00
CA GLY A 11 36.99 13.03 0.42
C GLY A 11 36.18 11.73 0.42
N THR A 12 34.94 11.75 -0.05
CA THR A 12 34.12 10.54 -0.23
C THR A 12 34.03 10.18 -1.71
N GLU A 13 34.08 8.88 -2.00
CA GLU A 13 33.85 8.39 -3.36
C GLU A 13 32.36 8.36 -3.67
N ALA A 14 32.00 8.57 -4.94
CA ALA A 14 30.63 8.41 -5.38
C ALA A 14 30.22 6.94 -5.25
N VAL A 15 29.33 6.66 -4.31
CA VAL A 15 28.83 5.30 -4.04
C VAL A 15 27.58 4.96 -4.86
N TRP A 16 26.92 5.96 -5.44
CA TRP A 16 25.74 5.79 -6.29
C TRP A 16 25.97 6.35 -7.70
N THR A 17 25.39 5.70 -8.68
CA THR A 17 25.09 6.22 -10.01
C THR A 17 23.60 6.49 -10.07
N PHE A 18 23.24 7.77 -10.25
CA PHE A 18 21.87 8.21 -10.45
C PHE A 18 21.56 8.29 -11.94
N VAL A 19 20.41 7.78 -12.36
CA VAL A 19 19.84 7.99 -13.70
C VAL A 19 18.58 8.82 -13.54
N VAL A 20 18.57 10.01 -14.13
CA VAL A 20 17.50 11.01 -14.00
C VAL A 20 16.79 11.13 -15.34
N GLY A 21 15.56 10.64 -15.40
CA GLY A 21 14.65 10.78 -16.52
C GLY A 21 13.62 11.90 -16.32
N ARG A 22 12.75 12.11 -17.30
CA ARG A 22 11.69 13.14 -17.24
C ARG A 22 10.67 12.89 -16.12
N GLY A 23 10.37 11.62 -15.85
CA GLY A 23 9.37 11.20 -14.87
C GLY A 23 9.87 10.17 -13.86
N PHE A 24 11.18 9.85 -13.87
CA PHE A 24 11.74 8.90 -12.92
C PHE A 24 13.16 9.26 -12.50
N ILE A 25 13.57 8.74 -11.35
CA ILE A 25 14.94 8.76 -10.86
C ILE A 25 15.29 7.35 -10.38
N ALA A 26 16.40 6.79 -10.85
CA ALA A 26 16.96 5.54 -10.36
C ALA A 26 18.29 5.80 -9.67
N ALA A 27 18.52 5.19 -8.51
CA ALA A 27 19.79 5.20 -7.80
C ALA A 27 20.32 3.78 -7.73
N LEU A 28 21.51 3.56 -8.26
CA LEU A 28 22.16 2.25 -8.40
C LEU A 28 23.59 2.33 -7.84
N PRO A 29 24.20 1.23 -7.36
CA PRO A 29 25.57 1.27 -6.87
C PRO A 29 26.54 1.72 -7.96
N ALA A 30 27.58 2.46 -7.62
CA ALA A 30 28.55 2.96 -8.61
C ALA A 30 29.24 1.85 -9.44
N GLY A 31 29.32 0.64 -8.89
CA GLY A 31 29.82 -0.56 -9.58
C GLY A 31 28.79 -1.27 -10.47
N THR A 32 27.62 -0.68 -10.70
CA THR A 32 26.57 -1.30 -11.54
C THR A 32 27.06 -1.48 -12.97
N PRO A 33 26.86 -2.67 -13.57
CA PRO A 33 27.23 -2.93 -14.96
C PRO A 33 26.70 -1.87 -15.94
N SER A 34 27.58 -1.37 -16.81
CA SER A 34 27.24 -0.28 -17.75
C SER A 34 26.05 -0.62 -18.65
N GLY A 35 25.81 -1.90 -18.97
CA GLY A 35 24.64 -2.33 -19.72
C GLY A 35 23.33 -1.94 -19.05
N ILE A 36 23.21 -2.12 -17.72
CA ILE A 36 22.00 -1.75 -16.96
C ILE A 36 21.82 -0.23 -16.97
N ILE A 37 22.90 0.52 -16.76
CA ILE A 37 22.88 1.99 -16.80
C ILE A 37 22.46 2.50 -18.18
N LEU A 38 22.96 1.90 -19.27
CA LEU A 38 22.62 2.27 -20.63
C LEU A 38 21.14 1.97 -20.96
N THR A 39 20.61 0.84 -20.49
CA THR A 39 19.19 0.51 -20.68
C THR A 39 18.28 1.53 -19.99
N LEU A 40 18.62 1.94 -18.75
CA LEU A 40 17.88 3.01 -18.07
C LEU A 40 18.09 4.38 -18.72
N ALA A 41 19.31 4.66 -19.21
CA ALA A 41 19.62 5.90 -19.91
C ALA A 41 18.79 6.06 -21.19
N ALA A 42 18.42 4.97 -21.87
CA ALA A 42 17.53 5.00 -23.02
C ALA A 42 16.12 5.50 -22.69
N LEU A 43 15.67 5.35 -21.44
CA LEU A 43 14.35 5.80 -20.96
C LEU A 43 14.35 7.26 -20.49
N VAL A 44 15.51 7.92 -20.41
CA VAL A 44 15.64 9.28 -19.85
C VAL A 44 14.71 10.30 -20.50
N THR A 45 14.48 10.19 -21.80
CA THR A 45 13.62 11.09 -22.58
C THR A 45 12.18 10.57 -22.75
N ALA A 46 11.88 9.35 -22.26
CA ALA A 46 10.56 8.77 -22.37
C ALA A 46 9.51 9.65 -21.65
N PRO A 47 8.30 9.81 -22.23
CA PRO A 47 7.29 10.71 -21.70
C PRO A 47 6.63 10.20 -20.41
N GLN A 48 6.47 8.88 -20.30
CA GLN A 48 5.94 8.18 -19.13
C GLN A 48 6.68 6.86 -18.99
N VAL A 49 6.98 6.47 -17.76
CA VAL A 49 7.64 5.20 -17.43
C VAL A 49 7.01 4.69 -16.14
N GLU A 50 6.56 3.44 -16.15
CA GLU A 50 5.96 2.82 -14.96
C GLU A 50 7.04 2.21 -14.05
N ALA A 51 6.74 2.11 -12.76
CA ALA A 51 7.71 1.64 -11.78
C ALA A 51 8.07 0.16 -12.00
N GLU A 52 7.11 -0.65 -12.43
CA GLU A 52 7.29 -2.06 -12.77
C GLU A 52 8.25 -2.26 -13.94
N GLU A 53 8.18 -1.39 -14.96
CA GLU A 53 9.08 -1.43 -16.11
C GLU A 53 10.53 -1.18 -15.67
N LEU A 54 10.76 -0.13 -14.86
CA LEU A 54 12.10 0.19 -14.34
C LEU A 54 12.67 -0.91 -13.45
N VAL A 55 11.85 -1.52 -12.58
CA VAL A 55 12.29 -2.61 -11.72
C VAL A 55 12.55 -3.89 -12.52
N GLY A 56 11.77 -4.15 -13.58
CA GLY A 56 11.99 -5.28 -14.48
C GLY A 56 13.34 -5.24 -15.19
N LEU A 57 13.94 -4.05 -15.34
CA LEU A 57 15.28 -3.88 -15.90
C LEU A 57 16.42 -4.16 -14.92
N LEU A 58 16.13 -4.35 -13.62
CA LEU A 58 17.11 -4.55 -12.57
C LEU A 58 17.18 -6.04 -12.18
N PRO A 59 18.24 -6.77 -12.56
CA PRO A 59 18.38 -8.18 -12.19
C PRO A 59 18.42 -8.33 -10.67
N LEU A 60 17.55 -9.17 -10.11
CA LEU A 60 17.49 -9.40 -8.66
C LEU A 60 18.38 -10.58 -8.19
N GLY A 61 18.97 -11.32 -9.13
CA GLY A 61 19.84 -12.49 -8.92
C GLY A 61 20.74 -12.74 -10.12
N GLY A 62 21.74 -13.61 -9.96
CA GLY A 62 22.79 -13.87 -10.96
C GLY A 62 24.03 -12.98 -10.82
N GLU A 63 25.00 -13.12 -11.71
CA GLU A 63 26.29 -12.40 -11.63
C GLU A 63 26.17 -10.88 -11.81
N GLN A 64 25.05 -10.42 -12.39
CA GLN A 64 24.74 -9.02 -12.66
C GLN A 64 23.68 -8.47 -11.69
N ALA A 65 23.45 -9.15 -10.56
CA ALA A 65 22.41 -8.79 -9.61
C ALA A 65 22.65 -7.40 -8.99
N VAL A 66 21.59 -6.61 -8.92
CA VAL A 66 21.59 -5.29 -8.27
C VAL A 66 21.06 -5.46 -6.85
N GLU A 67 21.97 -5.48 -5.88
CA GLU A 67 21.62 -5.74 -4.48
C GLU A 67 20.97 -4.54 -3.77
N HIS A 68 21.30 -3.33 -4.20
CA HIS A 68 20.80 -2.09 -3.61
C HIS A 68 20.30 -1.17 -4.70
N PHE A 69 19.09 -0.65 -4.60
CA PHE A 69 18.61 0.36 -5.54
C PHE A 69 17.44 1.13 -4.98
N ALA A 70 17.28 2.37 -5.44
CA ALA A 70 16.03 3.11 -5.31
C ALA A 70 15.50 3.46 -6.70
N VAL A 71 14.19 3.29 -6.92
CA VAL A 71 13.49 3.74 -8.13
C VAL A 71 12.35 4.65 -7.67
N ILE A 72 12.30 5.85 -8.23
CA ILE A 72 11.32 6.88 -7.88
C ILE A 72 10.60 7.27 -9.17
N VAL A 73 9.27 7.12 -9.20
CA VAL A 73 8.44 7.48 -10.36
C VAL A 73 7.49 8.60 -9.97
N GLN A 74 7.55 9.68 -10.75
CA GLN A 74 6.71 10.86 -10.62
C GLN A 74 5.45 10.66 -11.45
N ARG A 75 4.28 10.78 -10.82
CA ARG A 75 2.98 10.68 -11.49
C ARG A 75 2.40 12.07 -11.75
N THR A 76 1.41 12.12 -12.64
CA THR A 76 0.70 13.35 -12.98
C THR A 76 0.12 14.00 -11.71
N PRO A 77 0.28 15.32 -11.51
CA PRO A 77 -0.32 16.02 -10.38
C PRO A 77 -1.84 15.86 -10.37
N THR A 78 -2.43 15.72 -9.18
CA THR A 78 -3.86 15.47 -8.99
C THR A 78 -4.58 16.60 -8.21
N ASP A 79 -4.11 17.84 -8.34
CA ASP A 79 -4.66 19.06 -7.70
C ASP A 79 -4.14 19.42 -6.29
N GLU A 80 -3.06 18.77 -5.79
CA GLU A 80 -2.39 19.08 -4.50
C GLU A 80 -1.12 19.94 -4.69
N ASP A 81 -0.64 20.66 -3.65
CA ASP A 81 0.59 21.50 -3.61
C ASP A 81 1.92 20.72 -3.86
N GLY A 82 1.83 19.48 -4.33
CA GLY A 82 2.95 18.61 -4.65
C GLY A 82 2.56 17.53 -5.65
N ILE A 83 3.48 16.63 -5.97
CA ILE A 83 3.21 15.56 -6.94
C ILE A 83 3.12 14.19 -6.27
N PRO A 84 2.24 13.30 -6.76
CA PRO A 84 2.26 11.91 -6.33
C PRO A 84 3.54 11.22 -6.81
N VAL A 85 4.20 10.49 -5.92
CA VAL A 85 5.45 9.78 -6.20
C VAL A 85 5.37 8.34 -5.68
N SER A 86 5.76 7.39 -6.52
CA SER A 86 5.97 6.01 -6.10
C SER A 86 7.46 5.79 -5.87
N VAL A 87 7.83 5.29 -4.70
CA VAL A 87 9.22 5.02 -4.31
C VAL A 87 9.39 3.53 -4.06
N ILE A 88 10.35 2.93 -4.75
CA ILE A 88 10.77 1.54 -4.55
C ILE A 88 12.18 1.56 -4.01
N VAL A 89 12.45 0.78 -2.96
CA VAL A 89 13.77 0.67 -2.34
C VAL A 89 14.12 -0.80 -2.10
N ARG A 90 15.39 -1.12 -2.30
CA ARG A 90 16.01 -2.41 -1.98
C ARG A 90 17.37 -2.17 -1.35
N GLY A 91 17.68 -2.91 -0.29
CA GLY A 91 19.00 -2.90 0.34
C GLY A 91 19.32 -1.58 1.05
N GLU A 92 20.60 -1.19 1.04
CA GLU A 92 21.16 -0.10 1.84
C GLU A 92 20.99 1.30 1.20
N VAL A 93 19.77 1.60 0.76
CA VAL A 93 19.37 2.92 0.25
C VAL A 93 18.24 3.51 1.08
N SER A 94 18.23 4.84 1.21
CA SER A 94 17.18 5.60 1.87
C SER A 94 16.73 6.77 1.01
N VAL A 95 15.42 7.02 1.04
CA VAL A 95 14.77 8.16 0.43
C VAL A 95 14.10 8.97 1.53
N ASP A 96 14.53 10.22 1.74
CA ASP A 96 13.83 11.14 2.65
C ASP A 96 12.84 11.93 1.81
N VAL A 97 11.55 11.69 2.01
CA VAL A 97 10.44 12.28 1.25
C VAL A 97 9.87 13.45 2.03
N PHE A 98 9.65 14.59 1.37
CA PHE A 98 9.07 15.81 1.92
C PHE A 98 7.73 16.11 1.27
N SER A 99 6.77 16.50 2.09
CA SER A 99 5.42 16.90 1.70
C SER A 99 4.97 18.09 2.55
N VAL A 100 3.81 18.66 2.23
CA VAL A 100 3.18 19.71 3.06
C VAL A 100 2.90 19.25 4.49
N GLY A 101 2.68 17.95 4.71
CA GLY A 101 2.40 17.36 6.03
C GLY A 101 3.65 17.00 6.84
N GLY A 102 4.86 17.23 6.31
CA GLY A 102 6.12 16.91 6.96
C GLY A 102 7.03 16.01 6.12
N SER A 103 8.05 15.45 6.75
CA SER A 103 9.05 14.59 6.11
C SER A 103 9.09 13.19 6.70
N ARG A 104 9.47 12.21 5.87
CA ARG A 104 9.60 10.81 6.25
C ARG A 104 10.79 10.16 5.57
N ARG A 105 11.60 9.43 6.34
CA ARG A 105 12.61 8.50 5.81
C ARG A 105 11.96 7.18 5.38
N PHE A 106 12.30 6.73 4.18
CA PHE A 106 11.85 5.47 3.60
C PHE A 106 13.05 4.62 3.17
N SER A 107 13.14 3.39 3.68
CA SER A 107 14.18 2.43 3.37
C SER A 107 13.61 1.01 3.43
N ALA A 108 14.29 0.04 2.82
CA ALA A 108 13.78 -1.33 2.72
C ALA A 108 13.72 -2.04 4.08
N GLY A 109 14.61 -1.69 5.03
CA GLY A 109 14.64 -2.30 6.37
C GLY A 109 14.77 -3.82 6.35
N GLY A 110 15.45 -4.38 5.33
CA GLY A 110 15.58 -5.83 5.14
C GLY A 110 14.40 -6.52 4.45
N VAL A 111 13.35 -5.79 4.05
CA VAL A 111 12.23 -6.36 3.27
C VAL A 111 12.72 -6.80 1.89
N ARG A 112 12.32 -8.01 1.50
CA ARG A 112 12.62 -8.64 0.21
C ARG A 112 11.32 -8.89 -0.57
N PRO A 113 11.36 -8.90 -1.91
CA PRO A 113 12.51 -8.62 -2.78
C PRO A 113 12.87 -7.13 -2.84
N TRP A 114 11.91 -6.25 -2.53
CA TRP A 114 12.03 -4.80 -2.42
C TRP A 114 10.77 -4.26 -1.73
N LEU A 115 10.82 -3.01 -1.27
CA LEU A 115 9.72 -2.31 -0.62
C LEU A 115 9.25 -1.16 -1.52
N LEU A 116 7.95 -1.06 -1.76
CA LEU A 116 7.32 0.03 -2.51
C LEU A 116 6.46 0.86 -1.57
N ALA A 117 6.46 2.17 -1.74
CA ALA A 117 5.55 3.10 -1.11
C ALA A 117 5.03 4.14 -2.08
N ASP A 118 3.73 4.39 -2.06
CA ASP A 118 3.14 5.55 -2.73
C ASP A 118 3.03 6.72 -1.76
N PHE A 119 3.53 7.89 -2.16
CA PHE A 119 3.44 9.16 -1.45
C PHE A 119 2.57 10.14 -2.25
N ARG A 120 1.77 10.93 -1.56
CA ARG A 120 0.94 12.00 -2.13
C ARG A 120 1.55 13.37 -1.78
N ALA A 121 1.20 14.41 -2.53
CA ALA A 121 1.69 15.78 -2.35
C ALA A 121 3.21 15.91 -2.06
N VAL A 122 4.08 15.19 -2.77
CA VAL A 122 5.53 15.28 -2.56
C VAL A 122 6.05 16.60 -3.12
N THR A 123 6.68 17.40 -2.27
CA THR A 123 7.29 18.70 -2.59
C THR A 123 8.79 18.56 -2.89
N GLY A 124 9.42 17.54 -2.32
CA GLY A 124 10.83 17.22 -2.55
C GLY A 124 11.22 15.86 -2.00
N PHE A 125 12.39 15.36 -2.40
CA PHE A 125 13.00 14.20 -1.78
C PHE A 125 14.52 14.21 -1.93
N THR A 126 15.18 13.43 -1.08
CA THR A 126 16.62 13.17 -1.20
C THR A 126 16.88 11.68 -1.23
N VAL A 127 17.92 11.24 -1.95
CA VAL A 127 18.28 9.83 -2.12
C VAL A 127 19.75 9.63 -1.79
N GLY A 128 20.06 8.58 -1.02
CA GLY A 128 21.43 8.18 -0.70
C GLY A 128 21.48 6.97 0.22
N SER A 129 22.65 6.66 0.78
CA SER A 129 22.81 5.48 1.66
C SER A 129 22.03 5.62 2.97
N THR A 130 21.60 4.50 3.56
CA THR A 130 20.84 4.43 4.83
C THR A 130 21.52 5.12 6.01
N GLY A 131 22.85 5.07 6.07
CA GLY A 131 23.65 5.67 7.15
C GLY A 131 23.77 7.20 7.12
N ARG A 132 23.24 7.89 6.08
CA ARG A 132 23.30 9.36 6.01
C ARG A 132 22.37 10.01 7.04
N PRO A 133 22.69 11.20 7.59
CA PRO A 133 21.74 11.96 8.41
C PRO A 133 20.41 12.19 7.68
N VAL A 134 19.29 12.28 8.42
CA VAL A 134 17.98 12.63 7.83
C VAL A 134 18.06 14.05 7.27
N ALA A 135 17.76 14.21 5.99
CA ALA A 135 17.80 15.50 5.34
C ALA A 135 16.72 16.44 5.93
N THR A 136 17.03 17.74 5.96
CA THR A 136 16.08 18.80 6.30
C THR A 136 15.52 19.43 5.02
N PRO A 137 14.35 20.11 5.05
CA PRO A 137 13.78 20.75 3.87
C PRO A 137 14.76 21.72 3.17
N ASN A 138 15.55 22.47 3.95
CA ASN A 138 16.57 23.41 3.42
C ASN A 138 17.69 22.71 2.62
N ALA A 139 17.88 21.41 2.81
CA ALA A 139 18.86 20.64 2.07
C ALA A 139 18.41 20.37 0.61
N LEU A 140 17.12 20.49 0.28
CA LEU A 140 16.61 20.20 -1.06
C LEU A 140 17.21 21.09 -2.17
N ASP A 141 17.61 22.31 -1.81
CA ASP A 141 18.29 23.25 -2.72
C ASP A 141 19.81 23.09 -2.74
N SER A 142 20.34 22.07 -2.07
CA SER A 142 21.77 21.75 -2.06
C SER A 142 22.20 21.04 -3.35
N GLY A 143 23.51 20.75 -3.43
CA GLY A 143 24.13 20.04 -4.54
C GLY A 143 24.33 20.90 -5.79
N ARG A 144 25.22 20.41 -6.67
CA ARG A 144 25.42 20.99 -7.99
C ARG A 144 24.20 20.67 -8.87
N PRO A 145 23.61 21.65 -9.57
CA PRO A 145 22.50 21.40 -10.47
C PRO A 145 22.85 20.32 -11.51
N PHE A 146 21.91 19.41 -11.75
CA PHE A 146 22.04 18.35 -12.73
C PHE A 146 20.74 18.24 -13.54
N GLY A 147 20.87 17.90 -14.82
CA GLY A 147 19.74 17.77 -15.74
C GLY A 147 19.27 16.32 -15.88
N LEU A 148 18.83 15.98 -17.08
CA LEU A 148 18.53 14.61 -17.47
C LEU A 148 19.83 13.85 -17.80
N GLY A 149 19.86 12.54 -17.52
CA GLY A 149 21.00 11.65 -17.82
C GLY A 149 21.52 10.92 -16.58
N SER A 150 22.75 10.42 -16.64
CA SER A 150 23.38 9.70 -15.54
C SER A 150 24.49 10.49 -14.86
N VAL A 151 24.60 10.42 -13.53
CA VAL A 151 25.66 11.07 -12.75
C VAL A 151 26.03 10.23 -11.53
N SER A 152 27.33 10.12 -11.25
CA SER A 152 27.82 9.49 -10.02
C SER A 152 27.93 10.51 -8.89
N ALA A 153 27.34 10.20 -7.74
CA ALA A 153 27.28 11.08 -6.57
C ALA A 153 27.06 10.27 -5.27
N THR A 154 27.18 10.91 -4.11
CA THR A 154 26.80 10.30 -2.83
C THR A 154 25.34 10.57 -2.48
N THR A 155 24.82 11.74 -2.84
CA THR A 155 23.44 12.16 -2.57
C THR A 155 22.84 12.87 -3.77
N LEU A 156 21.57 12.57 -4.04
CA LEU A 156 20.73 13.31 -4.98
C LEU A 156 19.63 14.06 -4.22
N PHE A 157 19.35 15.27 -4.66
CA PHE A 157 18.31 16.15 -4.15
C PHE A 157 17.34 16.45 -5.29
N TRP A 158 16.04 16.40 -5.01
CA TRP A 158 15.00 16.79 -5.95
C TRP A 158 13.97 17.67 -5.25
N SER A 159 13.58 18.79 -5.86
CA SER A 159 12.51 19.66 -5.38
C SER A 159 11.63 20.13 -6.53
N LEU A 160 10.35 20.37 -6.27
CA LEU A 160 9.53 21.17 -7.17
C LEU A 160 10.10 22.60 -7.21
N ALA A 161 10.26 23.16 -8.41
CA ALA A 161 10.70 24.54 -8.56
C ALA A 161 9.58 25.48 -8.06
N ASP A 162 9.82 26.08 -6.89
CA ASP A 162 9.14 27.16 -6.17
C ASP A 162 7.64 27.42 -6.48
N HIS A 163 6.75 27.07 -5.52
CA HIS A 163 5.58 27.90 -5.24
C HIS A 163 6.11 29.12 -4.46
N GLY A 164 6.06 30.28 -5.12
CA GLY A 164 6.73 31.51 -4.71
C GLY A 164 6.70 31.82 -3.21
N GLN A 165 7.87 32.21 -2.75
CA GLN A 165 8.16 33.00 -1.58
C GLN A 165 7.11 34.12 -1.36
N ASP A 166 6.11 33.85 -0.51
CA ASP A 166 5.27 34.86 0.10
C ASP A 166 5.23 34.65 1.63
N GLY A 167 5.85 35.60 2.34
CA GLY A 167 5.36 36.07 3.64
C GLY A 167 5.66 35.25 4.90
N THR A 168 6.65 35.74 5.66
CA THR A 168 6.80 35.66 7.13
C THR A 168 7.41 34.39 7.72
N ALA A 169 8.71 34.50 8.01
CA ALA A 169 9.40 33.67 9.00
C ALA A 169 8.68 33.77 10.35
N VAL A 170 8.06 32.67 10.78
CA VAL A 170 7.68 32.44 12.17
C VAL A 170 8.84 31.67 12.82
N PRO A 171 9.38 32.13 13.96
CA PRO A 171 10.48 31.41 14.62
C PRO A 171 9.97 30.05 15.12
N ALA A 172 10.75 29.00 14.83
CA ALA A 172 10.49 27.64 15.25
C ALA A 172 10.50 27.51 16.78
N PRO A 173 9.53 26.81 17.40
CA PRO A 173 9.73 26.26 18.73
C PRO A 173 10.55 24.96 18.65
N ALA A 174 11.30 24.72 19.71
CA ALA A 174 12.27 23.66 19.86
C ALA A 174 11.67 22.24 19.79
N LEU A 175 12.56 21.32 19.41
CA LEU A 175 12.44 19.87 19.34
C LEU A 175 11.64 19.23 20.51
N THR A 176 10.67 18.37 20.18
CA THR A 176 10.25 17.24 21.01
C THR A 176 10.02 16.02 20.11
N ASP A 177 10.56 14.88 20.55
CA ASP A 177 10.38 13.55 19.96
C ASP A 177 8.91 13.10 20.00
N ASP A 178 8.57 12.23 19.04
CA ASP A 178 7.36 11.39 18.92
C ASP A 178 5.98 12.08 18.82
N VAL A 179 5.59 12.41 17.58
CA VAL A 179 4.18 12.51 17.15
C VAL A 179 4.04 11.86 15.76
N PRO A 180 3.06 10.95 15.54
CA PRO A 180 2.87 10.33 14.22
C PRO A 180 2.20 11.33 13.28
N ALA A 181 2.89 11.67 12.18
CA ALA A 181 2.28 12.40 11.08
C ALA A 181 1.25 11.51 10.37
N ASP A 182 0.03 12.03 10.24
CA ASP A 182 -1.08 11.42 9.52
C ASP A 182 -0.81 11.31 8.01
N ASP A 183 -1.33 10.19 7.48
CA ASP A 183 -1.82 9.92 6.13
C ASP A 183 -0.90 9.89 4.88
N ALA A 184 -1.26 8.94 4.00
CA ALA A 184 -0.82 8.77 2.60
C ALA A 184 0.50 8.04 2.30
N THR A 185 0.83 6.95 3.00
CA THR A 185 1.86 6.00 2.51
C THR A 185 1.33 4.57 2.33
N ILE A 186 1.17 4.10 1.09
CA ILE A 186 0.78 2.70 0.80
C ILE A 186 2.05 1.85 0.66
N VAL A 187 2.45 1.16 1.72
CA VAL A 187 3.64 0.29 1.70
C VAL A 187 3.28 -1.13 1.20
N ARG A 188 4.02 -1.65 0.22
CA ARG A 188 3.87 -3.00 -0.36
C ARG A 188 5.24 -3.69 -0.45
N ALA A 189 5.32 -4.98 -0.19
CA ALA A 189 6.48 -5.80 -0.56
C ALA A 189 6.26 -6.34 -1.98
N GLY A 190 7.29 -6.32 -2.83
CA GLY A 190 7.19 -6.77 -4.22
C GLY A 190 6.91 -8.27 -4.38
N ASP A 191 6.20 -8.66 -5.43
CA ASP A 191 5.96 -10.07 -5.81
C ASP A 191 6.85 -10.39 -7.03
N PRO A 192 7.80 -11.34 -6.92
CA PRO A 192 8.73 -11.65 -8.01
C PRO A 192 8.17 -12.55 -9.12
N ASP A 193 6.93 -13.06 -9.03
CA ASP A 193 6.47 -14.20 -9.86
C ASP A 193 5.46 -13.84 -10.97
N ARG A 194 5.73 -12.77 -11.72
CA ARG A 194 4.94 -12.45 -12.93
C ARG A 194 5.82 -12.48 -14.19
N PRO A 195 5.76 -13.54 -15.01
CA PRO A 195 6.52 -13.60 -16.24
C PRO A 195 5.97 -12.58 -17.25
N ALA A 196 6.90 -11.87 -17.89
CA ALA A 196 6.65 -11.12 -19.10
C ALA A 196 6.60 -12.11 -20.26
N ASP A 197 5.45 -12.25 -20.90
CA ASP A 197 5.36 -12.80 -22.26
C ASP A 197 4.67 -11.76 -23.15
N ALA A 198 5.46 -11.19 -24.04
CA ALA A 198 5.01 -10.70 -25.32
C ALA A 198 4.85 -11.93 -26.24
N ASP A 199 3.72 -12.10 -26.91
CA ASP A 199 3.57 -11.66 -28.30
C ASP A 199 2.21 -12.05 -28.91
N THR A 200 1.87 -11.32 -29.96
CA THR A 200 0.66 -11.34 -30.78
C THR A 200 0.55 -12.59 -31.66
N VAL A 201 -0.65 -13.15 -31.93
CA VAL A 201 -1.17 -13.54 -33.27
C VAL A 201 -2.67 -13.93 -33.22
N LEU A 202 -3.43 -13.35 -34.14
CA LEU A 202 -4.81 -13.63 -34.54
C LEU A 202 -4.99 -15.03 -35.16
N ALA A 203 -6.05 -15.77 -34.80
CA ALA A 203 -6.91 -16.54 -35.74
C ALA A 203 -8.06 -17.32 -35.03
N ARG A 204 -9.30 -17.09 -35.50
CA ARG A 204 -10.40 -18.07 -35.57
C ARG A 204 -10.47 -18.59 -37.03
N PRO A 205 -11.30 -19.60 -37.42
CA PRO A 205 -12.03 -20.68 -36.70
C PRO A 205 -11.85 -22.06 -37.42
N VAL A 206 -12.54 -23.13 -36.97
CA VAL A 206 -13.41 -24.06 -37.78
C VAL A 206 -13.76 -25.35 -37.01
N GLU A 207 -15.03 -25.74 -37.17
CA GLU A 207 -15.77 -26.93 -36.69
C GLU A 207 -15.42 -28.25 -37.40
N VAL A 208 -15.74 -29.39 -36.78
CA VAL A 208 -16.59 -30.53 -37.27
C VAL A 208 -16.68 -31.57 -36.13
N ASP A 209 -17.82 -31.92 -35.53
CA ASP A 209 -19.05 -32.62 -35.99
C ASP A 209 -18.98 -34.16 -35.90
N ALA A 210 -19.90 -34.75 -35.11
CA ALA A 210 -20.47 -36.11 -35.23
C ALA A 210 -21.50 -36.45 -34.11
N LEU A 211 -22.79 -36.11 -34.36
CA LEU A 211 -24.05 -36.92 -34.30
C LEU A 211 -24.19 -38.10 -33.26
N ILE A 212 -24.98 -38.04 -32.15
CA ILE A 212 -26.47 -38.13 -31.87
C ILE A 212 -27.12 -39.52 -32.17
N PRO A 213 -27.87 -40.24 -31.27
CA PRO A 213 -29.25 -39.92 -30.77
C PRO A 213 -29.56 -40.38 -29.31
N GLY A 214 -30.56 -39.89 -28.56
CA GLY A 214 -31.69 -38.98 -28.74
C GLY A 214 -32.57 -39.13 -27.47
N GLY A 215 -33.16 -38.05 -26.97
CA GLY A 215 -34.04 -38.11 -25.78
C GLY A 215 -34.42 -36.72 -25.26
N HIS A 216 -35.53 -36.19 -25.78
CA HIS A 216 -36.12 -34.92 -25.37
C HIS A 216 -36.75 -35.03 -23.97
N ALA A 217 -36.34 -34.18 -23.03
CA ALA A 217 -37.19 -33.70 -21.94
C ALA A 217 -36.61 -32.41 -21.31
N ASP A 218 -37.31 -31.31 -21.59
CA ASP A 218 -37.54 -30.09 -20.80
C ASP A 218 -36.39 -29.33 -20.10
N VAL A 219 -36.38 -28.01 -20.37
CA VAL A 219 -35.41 -27.03 -19.88
C VAL A 219 -35.94 -26.42 -18.58
N GLY A 220 -35.29 -26.73 -17.45
CA GLY A 220 -35.47 -26.05 -16.16
C GLY A 220 -34.19 -25.30 -15.75
N PRO A 221 -34.26 -24.06 -15.22
CA PRO A 221 -33.07 -23.32 -14.81
C PRO A 221 -32.28 -24.03 -13.71
N TRP A 222 -30.96 -24.11 -13.88
CA TRP A 222 -29.99 -24.64 -12.92
C TRP A 222 -30.10 -23.88 -11.59
N ALA A 223 -30.75 -24.50 -10.60
CA ALA A 223 -30.59 -24.14 -9.21
C ALA A 223 -29.25 -24.68 -8.69
N PRO A 224 -28.44 -23.90 -7.95
CA PRO A 224 -27.29 -24.47 -7.25
C PRO A 224 -27.79 -25.47 -6.20
N VAL A 225 -27.27 -26.69 -6.26
CA VAL A 225 -27.47 -27.70 -5.22
C VAL A 225 -26.85 -27.16 -3.92
N HIS A 226 -27.70 -26.78 -2.96
CA HIS A 226 -27.28 -26.68 -1.57
C HIS A 226 -27.29 -28.10 -1.01
N SER A 227 -26.12 -28.73 -1.00
CA SER A 227 -25.88 -29.95 -0.24
C SER A 227 -26.17 -29.66 1.23
N GLY A 228 -27.38 -30.02 1.68
CA GLY A 228 -27.76 -30.03 3.08
C GLY A 228 -26.95 -31.08 3.83
N GLY A 229 -25.77 -30.70 4.30
CA GLY A 229 -25.09 -31.40 5.38
C GLY A 229 -25.84 -31.18 6.70
N PRO A 230 -25.80 -32.14 7.64
CA PRO A 230 -26.59 -32.09 8.87
C PRO A 230 -26.28 -30.80 9.64
N ALA A 231 -27.35 -30.16 10.14
CA ALA A 231 -27.30 -28.99 10.99
C ALA A 231 -26.31 -29.23 12.15
N ARG A 232 -25.15 -28.59 12.04
CA ARG A 232 -24.14 -28.54 13.10
C ARG A 232 -24.83 -27.99 14.36
N PRO A 233 -24.51 -28.49 15.56
CA PRO A 233 -25.04 -27.93 16.80
C PRO A 233 -24.91 -26.41 16.76
N ALA A 234 -25.97 -25.67 17.11
CA ALA A 234 -25.97 -24.21 17.09
C ALA A 234 -24.83 -23.71 17.98
N GLU A 235 -23.70 -23.40 17.34
CA GLU A 235 -22.54 -22.83 18.01
C GLU A 235 -23.01 -21.52 18.62
N ARG A 236 -22.75 -21.36 19.92
CA ARG A 236 -23.17 -20.16 20.63
C ARG A 236 -22.53 -18.95 19.93
N PRO A 237 -23.31 -17.87 19.71
CA PRO A 237 -22.77 -16.73 19.00
C PRO A 237 -21.68 -16.07 19.84
N PHE A 238 -20.54 -15.78 19.21
CA PHE A 238 -19.61 -14.78 19.74
C PHE A 238 -20.32 -13.43 19.81
N SER A 239 -19.78 -12.51 20.58
CA SER A 239 -20.28 -11.12 20.60
C SER A 239 -19.15 -10.16 20.27
N PHE A 240 -19.48 -8.91 20.04
CA PHE A 240 -18.49 -7.84 20.11
C PHE A 240 -19.04 -6.64 20.86
N ARG A 241 -18.14 -5.82 21.38
CA ARG A 241 -18.46 -4.63 22.15
C ARG A 241 -17.96 -3.37 21.45
N LEU A 242 -18.82 -2.36 21.39
CA LEU A 242 -18.50 -1.02 20.92
C LEU A 242 -17.85 -0.16 22.03
N PRO A 243 -17.20 0.96 21.69
CA PRO A 243 -16.63 1.89 22.68
C PRO A 243 -17.63 2.45 23.69
N ASN A 244 -18.91 2.55 23.30
CA ASN A 244 -20.00 3.01 24.17
C ASN A 244 -20.44 1.94 25.19
N GLY A 245 -19.84 0.74 25.18
CA GLY A 245 -20.16 -0.37 26.07
C GLY A 245 -21.29 -1.28 25.55
N GLU A 246 -21.90 -0.95 24.41
CA GLU A 246 -22.97 -1.75 23.82
C GLU A 246 -22.41 -3.05 23.22
N GLU A 247 -23.06 -4.17 23.53
CA GLU A 247 -22.65 -5.51 23.09
C GLU A 247 -23.64 -6.07 22.07
N PHE A 248 -23.10 -6.60 20.98
CA PHE A 248 -23.88 -7.17 19.87
C PHE A 248 -23.53 -8.64 19.67
N PRO A 249 -24.51 -9.55 19.65
CA PRO A 249 -24.27 -10.94 19.29
C PRO A 249 -23.99 -11.06 17.79
N LEU A 250 -23.07 -11.95 17.42
CA LEU A 250 -22.76 -12.35 16.05
C LEU A 250 -23.64 -13.53 15.60
N ASP A 251 -24.94 -13.43 15.91
CA ASP A 251 -25.98 -14.34 15.40
C ASP A 251 -26.28 -14.11 13.92
N LEU A 252 -26.01 -12.90 13.44
CA LEU A 252 -26.10 -12.45 12.06
C LEU A 252 -24.81 -11.69 11.67
N PRO A 253 -24.45 -11.63 10.37
CA PRO A 253 -23.41 -10.75 9.90
C PRO A 253 -23.71 -9.29 10.27
N CYS A 254 -22.74 -8.62 10.87
CA CYS A 254 -22.84 -7.26 11.35
C CYS A 254 -22.02 -6.33 10.46
N ARG A 255 -22.63 -5.30 9.89
CA ARG A 255 -21.95 -4.26 9.10
C ARG A 255 -21.84 -2.98 9.88
N LEU A 256 -20.62 -2.47 9.97
CA LEU A 256 -20.28 -1.29 10.73
C LEU A 256 -19.85 -0.16 9.81
N GLY A 257 -20.23 1.07 10.15
CA GLY A 257 -19.79 2.27 9.46
C GLY A 257 -20.55 3.51 9.92
N ARG A 258 -20.23 4.69 9.38
CA ARG A 258 -20.94 5.92 9.76
C ARG A 258 -22.38 5.98 9.24
N ARG A 259 -22.69 5.24 8.16
CA ARG A 259 -24.01 5.16 7.50
C ARG A 259 -24.12 3.79 6.79
N PRO A 260 -24.20 2.69 7.55
CA PRO A 260 -24.06 1.35 7.03
C PRO A 260 -25.23 0.99 6.09
N ARG A 261 -24.92 0.22 5.03
CA ARG A 261 -25.92 -0.19 4.02
C ARG A 261 -25.95 -1.71 3.86
N PRO A 262 -27.11 -2.29 3.55
CA PRO A 262 -27.22 -3.72 3.27
C PRO A 262 -26.46 -4.11 1.98
N PRO A 263 -26.11 -5.39 1.81
CA PRO A 263 -25.49 -5.90 0.58
C PRO A 263 -26.33 -5.57 -0.67
N ARG A 264 -25.68 -5.17 -1.78
CA ARG A 264 -26.38 -4.76 -3.02
C ARG A 264 -26.65 -5.89 -4.01
N ILE A 265 -26.01 -7.06 -3.86
CA ILE A 265 -26.05 -8.15 -4.84
C ILE A 265 -26.21 -9.49 -4.11
N GLY A 266 -27.21 -10.28 -4.50
CA GLY A 266 -27.22 -11.75 -4.37
C GLY A 266 -27.39 -12.38 -2.99
N SER A 267 -27.50 -11.63 -1.89
CA SER A 267 -27.69 -12.22 -0.55
C SER A 267 -28.98 -11.72 0.09
N SER A 268 -29.97 -12.61 0.22
CA SER A 268 -31.20 -12.40 0.99
C SER A 268 -31.01 -12.71 2.49
N ALA A 269 -29.77 -12.89 2.94
CA ALA A 269 -29.49 -13.17 4.35
C ALA A 269 -29.61 -11.87 5.18
N PRO A 270 -30.34 -11.89 6.31
CA PRO A 270 -30.47 -10.73 7.16
C PRO A 270 -29.10 -10.31 7.72
N VAL A 271 -28.80 -9.02 7.65
CA VAL A 271 -27.58 -8.41 8.22
C VAL A 271 -27.97 -7.36 9.24
N ARG A 272 -27.18 -7.24 10.31
CA ARG A 272 -27.34 -6.18 11.32
C ARG A 272 -26.51 -4.97 10.90
N LEU A 273 -27.14 -3.80 10.81
CA LEU A 273 -26.46 -2.56 10.46
C LEU A 273 -26.18 -1.77 11.74
N ILE A 274 -24.91 -1.45 11.99
CA ILE A 274 -24.46 -0.81 13.23
C ILE A 274 -23.75 0.49 12.87
N GLU A 275 -24.38 1.59 13.26
CA GLU A 275 -23.84 2.92 13.04
C GLU A 275 -22.80 3.25 14.11
N VAL A 276 -21.66 3.79 13.68
CA VAL A 276 -20.59 4.24 14.57
C VAL A 276 -20.29 5.72 14.34
N ALA A 277 -20.00 6.44 15.42
CA ALA A 277 -19.76 7.88 15.34
C ALA A 277 -18.46 8.17 14.57
N SER A 278 -18.49 9.14 13.65
CA SER A 278 -17.32 9.53 12.88
C SER A 278 -17.26 11.04 12.65
N PRO A 279 -16.87 11.83 13.67
CA PRO A 279 -16.82 13.28 13.58
C PRO A 279 -15.83 13.80 12.53
N THR A 280 -14.70 13.11 12.34
CA THR A 280 -13.69 13.47 11.33
C THR A 280 -13.93 12.79 9.99
N SER A 281 -15.03 12.05 9.85
CA SER A 281 -15.32 11.23 8.67
C SER A 281 -14.31 10.11 8.39
N ALA A 282 -13.52 9.71 9.39
CA ALA A 282 -12.53 8.63 9.27
C ALA A 282 -13.16 7.24 9.07
N VAL A 283 -14.40 7.03 9.51
CA VAL A 283 -15.15 5.79 9.26
C VAL A 283 -15.99 5.95 7.99
N SER A 284 -15.75 5.10 6.99
CA SER A 284 -16.56 5.03 5.78
C SER A 284 -18.04 4.71 6.05
N GLY A 285 -18.91 5.03 5.08
CA GLY A 285 -20.36 4.79 5.19
C GLY A 285 -20.68 3.34 5.57
N THR A 286 -20.15 2.37 4.83
CA THR A 286 -20.10 0.96 5.23
C THR A 286 -18.63 0.56 5.22
N HIS A 287 -18.04 0.38 6.40
CA HIS A 287 -16.60 0.27 6.60
C HIS A 287 -16.14 -1.18 6.69
N ALA A 288 -16.74 -1.96 7.58
CA ALA A 288 -16.34 -3.34 7.83
C ALA A 288 -17.56 -4.24 8.05
N GLU A 289 -17.37 -5.53 7.82
CA GLU A 289 -18.30 -6.59 8.19
C GLU A 289 -17.63 -7.49 9.22
N ILE A 290 -18.36 -7.85 10.27
CA ILE A 290 -17.97 -8.85 11.25
C ILE A 290 -19.01 -9.95 11.22
N ARG A 291 -18.58 -11.19 11.00
CA ARG A 291 -19.48 -12.35 10.94
C ARG A 291 -18.87 -13.54 11.65
N GLN A 292 -19.72 -14.41 12.16
CA GLN A 292 -19.27 -15.71 12.66
C GLN A 292 -19.32 -16.75 11.53
N GLU A 293 -18.21 -17.46 11.34
CA GLU A 293 -18.12 -18.63 10.46
C GLU A 293 -17.72 -19.84 11.28
N GLY A 294 -18.71 -20.66 11.65
CA GLY A 294 -18.52 -21.77 12.56
C GLY A 294 -18.03 -21.30 13.94
N GLY A 295 -16.96 -21.92 14.44
CA GLY A 295 -16.34 -21.59 15.73
C GLY A 295 -15.40 -20.39 15.72
N SER A 296 -15.41 -19.58 14.67
CA SER A 296 -14.49 -18.44 14.50
C SER A 296 -15.21 -17.17 14.07
N VAL A 297 -14.62 -16.01 14.39
CA VAL A 297 -15.10 -14.70 13.92
C VAL A 297 -14.25 -14.24 12.74
N VAL A 298 -14.88 -13.70 11.70
CA VAL A 298 -14.22 -13.15 10.52
C VAL A 298 -14.53 -11.66 10.43
N VAL A 299 -13.48 -10.85 10.28
CA VAL A 299 -13.55 -9.41 10.06
C VAL A 299 -13.16 -9.13 8.61
N THR A 300 -14.00 -8.43 7.88
CA THR A 300 -13.79 -8.07 6.48
C THR A 300 -13.84 -6.56 6.32
N ASP A 301 -12.83 -5.97 5.71
CA ASP A 301 -12.88 -4.58 5.28
C ASP A 301 -13.73 -4.47 4.00
N LEU A 302 -14.77 -3.64 4.00
CA LEU A 302 -15.71 -3.51 2.88
C LEU A 302 -15.30 -2.44 1.85
N GLY A 303 -14.01 -2.15 1.76
CA GLY A 303 -13.48 -1.09 0.90
C GLY A 303 -13.46 0.26 1.60
N SER A 304 -13.06 0.26 2.87
CA SER A 304 -12.95 1.48 3.63
C SER A 304 -11.82 2.37 3.11
N THR A 305 -12.00 3.68 3.25
CA THR A 305 -11.01 4.68 2.80
C THR A 305 -9.74 4.64 3.66
N ASN A 306 -9.93 4.41 4.96
CA ASN A 306 -8.87 4.48 5.96
C ASN A 306 -8.38 3.10 6.42
N GLY A 307 -8.97 2.00 5.93
CA GLY A 307 -8.61 0.63 6.29
C GLY A 307 -9.05 0.23 7.69
N THR A 308 -9.27 -1.06 7.89
CA THR A 308 -9.58 -1.66 9.19
C THR A 308 -8.31 -2.18 9.86
N VAL A 309 -8.01 -1.80 11.10
CA VAL A 309 -6.84 -2.35 11.84
C VAL A 309 -7.31 -3.37 12.87
N VAL A 310 -6.77 -4.58 12.80
CA VAL A 310 -7.06 -5.69 13.71
C VAL A 310 -5.86 -5.92 14.63
N VAL A 311 -6.08 -5.98 15.93
CA VAL A 311 -5.05 -6.23 16.94
C VAL A 311 -5.44 -7.47 17.74
N PRO A 312 -4.86 -8.64 17.42
CA PRO A 312 -5.10 -9.87 18.16
C PRO A 312 -4.63 -9.75 19.62
N PRO A 313 -5.22 -10.51 20.57
CA PRO A 313 -4.84 -10.47 21.98
C PRO A 313 -3.39 -10.94 22.23
N ARG A 314 -2.89 -11.83 21.35
CA ARG A 314 -1.51 -12.30 21.31
C ARG A 314 -1.05 -12.29 19.86
N GLY A 315 -0.50 -11.17 19.41
CA GLY A 315 -0.07 -11.04 18.03
C GLY A 315 0.32 -9.62 17.67
N ARG A 316 0.71 -9.44 16.42
CA ARG A 316 1.05 -8.12 15.87
C ARG A 316 -0.21 -7.48 15.29
N ARG A 317 -0.31 -6.16 15.42
CA ARG A 317 -1.35 -5.37 14.73
C ARG A 317 -1.29 -5.64 13.22
N GLN A 318 -2.44 -5.85 12.60
CA GLN A 318 -2.59 -6.15 11.17
C GLN A 318 -3.64 -5.23 10.56
N ARG A 319 -3.28 -4.48 9.52
CA ARG A 319 -4.23 -3.66 8.76
C ARG A 319 -4.80 -4.48 7.61
N LEU A 320 -6.12 -4.58 7.54
CA LEU A 320 -6.83 -5.18 6.42
C LEU A 320 -6.90 -4.20 5.26
N ARG A 321 -6.61 -4.69 4.06
CA ARG A 321 -6.81 -3.97 2.80
C ARG A 321 -8.30 -3.97 2.43
N PRO A 322 -8.76 -3.03 1.58
CA PRO A 322 -10.07 -3.10 0.92
C PRO A 322 -10.42 -4.51 0.42
N GLY A 323 -11.54 -5.06 0.89
CA GLY A 323 -12.02 -6.40 0.54
C GLY A 323 -11.34 -7.56 1.26
N GLN A 324 -10.30 -7.30 2.06
CA GLN A 324 -9.56 -8.34 2.78
C GLN A 324 -10.34 -8.81 4.01
N SER A 325 -10.36 -10.12 4.21
CA SER A 325 -10.94 -10.78 5.38
C SER A 325 -9.85 -11.38 6.26
N LEU A 326 -10.07 -11.38 7.58
CA LEU A 326 -9.19 -12.01 8.56
C LEU A 326 -10.01 -12.72 9.63
N THR A 327 -9.67 -13.98 9.89
CA THR A 327 -10.20 -14.74 11.02
C THR A 327 -9.54 -14.27 12.32
N VAL A 328 -10.34 -13.97 13.33
CA VAL A 328 -9.91 -13.39 14.60
C VAL A 328 -10.40 -14.20 15.78
N LEU A 329 -9.67 -14.08 16.90
CA LEU A 329 -9.98 -14.75 18.16
C LEU A 329 -10.68 -13.79 19.12
N PRO A 330 -11.42 -14.29 20.13
CA PRO A 330 -11.87 -13.49 21.25
C PRO A 330 -10.72 -12.72 21.92
N GLY A 331 -10.99 -11.50 22.37
CA GLY A 331 -10.00 -10.54 22.87
C GLY A 331 -9.29 -9.74 21.78
N THR A 332 -9.63 -9.93 20.51
CA THR A 332 -9.11 -9.11 19.40
C THR A 332 -9.80 -7.75 19.39
N THR A 333 -9.04 -6.67 19.20
CA THR A 333 -9.61 -5.33 18.96
C THR A 333 -9.56 -4.96 17.49
N VAL A 334 -10.61 -4.30 17.01
CA VAL A 334 -10.77 -3.85 15.62
C VAL A 334 -10.98 -2.35 15.61
N HIS A 335 -10.13 -1.62 14.90
CA HIS A 335 -10.13 -0.17 14.83
C HIS A 335 -10.62 0.27 13.46
N LEU A 336 -11.68 1.10 13.43
CA LEU A 336 -12.29 1.61 12.20
C LEU A 336 -11.96 3.08 11.92
N GLY A 337 -11.27 3.78 12.84
CA GLY A 337 -11.03 5.23 12.80
C GLY A 337 -11.89 6.00 13.81
N ASP A 338 -11.57 7.28 14.07
CA ASP A 338 -12.28 8.13 15.05
C ASP A 338 -12.34 7.56 16.48
N GLY A 339 -11.36 6.75 16.88
CA GLY A 339 -11.37 6.08 18.19
C GLY A 339 -12.40 4.94 18.30
N ASN A 340 -13.04 4.54 17.19
CA ASN A 340 -13.93 3.37 17.17
C ASN A 340 -13.11 2.08 17.27
N ILE A 341 -12.98 1.60 18.51
CA ILE A 341 -12.31 0.34 18.87
C ILE A 341 -13.38 -0.66 19.30
N ILE A 342 -13.49 -1.73 18.54
CA ILE A 342 -14.44 -2.82 18.77
C ILE A 342 -13.68 -3.98 19.37
N GLU A 343 -14.19 -4.59 20.44
CA GLU A 343 -13.58 -5.76 21.04
C GLU A 343 -14.40 -7.02 20.74
N ILE A 344 -13.76 -8.07 20.24
CA ILE A 344 -14.40 -9.37 20.04
C ILE A 344 -14.49 -10.11 21.37
N LEU A 345 -15.68 -10.49 21.78
CA LEU A 345 -15.96 -11.18 23.03
C LEU A 345 -16.17 -12.68 22.77
N PRO A 346 -15.84 -13.55 23.74
CA PRO A 346 -16.13 -14.97 23.64
C PRO A 346 -17.64 -15.22 23.55
N ALA A 347 -18.03 -16.40 23.08
CA ALA A 347 -19.43 -16.77 23.04
C ALA A 347 -20.05 -16.72 24.44
N THR A 348 -21.24 -16.13 24.56
CA THR A 348 -21.89 -15.89 25.86
C THR A 348 -21.99 -17.19 26.67
N GLY A 349 -21.33 -17.20 27.84
CA GLY A 349 -21.24 -18.37 28.73
C GLY A 349 -19.88 -19.08 28.78
N GLN A 350 -18.86 -18.63 28.04
CA GLN A 350 -17.45 -18.95 28.33
C GLN A 350 -16.84 -17.86 29.21
N SER A 351 -16.84 -18.07 30.54
CA SER A 351 -15.91 -17.32 31.40
C SER A 351 -14.48 -17.69 30.99
N PRO A 352 -13.54 -16.72 30.91
CA PRO A 352 -12.13 -17.06 30.79
C PRO A 352 -11.74 -17.82 32.06
N GLY A 353 -11.61 -19.14 31.94
CA GLY A 353 -11.27 -20.04 33.03
C GLY A 353 -9.86 -19.74 33.55
N GLN A 354 -9.78 -19.70 34.89
CA GLN A 354 -8.59 -19.71 35.73
C GLN A 354 -7.62 -20.83 35.36
#